data_AF-R6AD20-F1
#
_entry.id   AF-R6AD20-F1
#
_cell.length_a   1.000
_cell.length_b   1.000
_cell.length_c   1.000
_cell.angle_alpha   90.00
_cell.angle_beta   90.00
_cell.angle_gamma   90.00
#
_symmetry.space_group_name_H-M   'P 1'
#
loop_
_entity.id
_entity.type
_entity.pdbx_description
1 polymer ?
#
loop_
_entity_poly.entity_id
_entity_poly.type
_entity_poly.pdbx_seq_one_letter_code
_entity_poly.pdbx_strand_id
1 'polypeptide(L)'
;MALSDFNKNREVLKIKNYKEFIAQEKLKKPEWLKIKISPNRQTIKEVKNLLASNILSTVCEQACCPNLGECFNNKRATFLIMGNVCTRRCPFCDIAHGYPDPLDPDEPKRLAEAVKALKLKYVVITSVDRDDLKDGGASHFAECVQELKKQEGVKVEILVPDFRGRVERAIDELLSAPPDVFNHNIETVPRLYKEARPGGNYTHSLNLLRTWSERSPSIPTKSGIMVGLGETDEEVLEVMKDLREFGVSMLTIGQYLAPSKYHIPVKRYVSPETFSWFAEKAKEMGFLSCFSGPLIRSSYSALEQAQEASSLLSKKTERPQN
;
A
#
# COMPACT_ATOMS: atom_id res chain seq x y z
N MET A 1 -18.31 25.13 14.87
CA MET A 1 -17.43 25.80 13.87
C MET A 1 -17.36 24.92 12.64
N ALA A 2 -17.69 25.47 11.47
CA ALA A 2 -17.80 24.71 10.23
C ALA A 2 -16.43 24.26 9.71
N LEU A 3 -16.40 23.09 9.06
CA LEU A 3 -15.24 22.46 8.39
C LEU A 3 -14.57 23.33 7.29
N SER A 4 -15.06 24.55 7.05
CA SER A 4 -14.49 25.50 6.08
C SER A 4 -13.21 26.19 6.56
N ASP A 5 -12.85 26.07 7.84
CA ASP A 5 -11.72 26.82 8.41
C ASP A 5 -10.45 25.99 8.64
N PHE A 6 -10.49 24.66 8.47
CA PHE A 6 -9.31 23.80 8.61
C PHE A 6 -8.29 23.88 7.46
N ASN A 7 -8.67 24.51 6.34
CA ASN A 7 -7.89 24.50 5.10
C ASN A 7 -7.28 25.86 4.69
N LYS A 8 -7.37 26.90 5.53
CA LYS A 8 -7.07 28.27 5.07
C LYS A 8 -5.61 28.74 5.17
N ASN A 9 -4.70 28.06 5.86
CA ASN A 9 -3.34 28.60 6.08
C ASN A 9 -2.19 27.57 6.02
N ARG A 10 -2.31 26.50 5.22
CA ARG A 10 -1.16 25.60 4.98
C ARG A 10 -0.54 25.95 3.63
N GLU A 11 0.69 26.45 3.63
CA GLU A 11 1.56 26.46 2.45
C GLU A 11 1.91 25.01 2.06
N VAL A 12 0.91 24.26 1.61
CA VAL A 12 1.13 23.00 0.89
C VAL A 12 1.83 23.41 -0.40
N LEU A 13 3.11 23.04 -0.52
CA LEU A 13 3.87 23.25 -1.75
C LEU A 13 3.22 22.42 -2.86
N LYS A 14 2.21 23.01 -3.54
CA LYS A 14 1.60 22.43 -4.74
C LYS A 14 2.69 22.33 -5.80
N ILE A 15 3.05 21.10 -6.13
CA ILE A 15 3.84 20.61 -7.28
C ILE A 15 4.40 21.74 -8.17
N LYS A 16 5.51 22.39 -7.75
CA LYS A 16 6.09 23.51 -8.52
C LYS A 16 7.05 23.06 -9.63
N ASN A 17 7.65 21.87 -9.53
CA ASN A 17 8.77 21.48 -10.40
C ASN A 17 8.55 20.11 -11.06
N TYR A 18 7.79 20.08 -12.16
CA TYR A 18 7.94 19.11 -13.27
C TYR A 18 7.32 19.72 -14.54
N LYS A 19 7.97 20.74 -15.10
CA LYS A 19 7.61 21.21 -16.46
C LYS A 19 7.78 20.09 -17.50
N GLU A 20 8.69 19.15 -17.24
CA GLU A 20 9.07 18.04 -18.14
C GLU A 20 7.95 17.00 -18.38
N PHE A 21 7.08 16.71 -17.40
CA PHE A 21 6.00 15.73 -17.59
C PHE A 21 4.77 16.31 -18.30
N ILE A 22 4.57 17.63 -18.24
CA ILE A 22 3.40 18.30 -18.85
C ILE A 22 3.40 18.17 -20.37
N ALA A 23 4.58 18.08 -20.99
CA ALA A 23 4.76 18.11 -22.44
C ALA A 23 4.61 16.73 -23.13
N GLN A 24 4.40 15.64 -22.40
CA GLN A 24 4.35 14.30 -23.00
C GLN A 24 2.94 13.94 -23.48
N GLU A 25 2.85 13.37 -24.69
CA GLU A 25 1.60 12.91 -25.29
C GLU A 25 1.00 11.76 -24.47
N LYS A 26 -0.29 11.87 -24.12
CA LYS A 26 -0.96 10.87 -23.29
C LYS A 26 -1.38 9.67 -24.13
N LEU A 27 -0.98 8.48 -23.71
CA LEU A 27 -1.49 7.23 -24.27
C LEU A 27 -3.02 7.15 -24.09
N LYS A 28 -3.71 6.71 -25.14
CA LYS A 28 -5.15 6.47 -25.08
C LYS A 28 -5.43 5.30 -24.15
N LYS A 29 -6.32 5.51 -23.17
CA LYS A 29 -6.76 4.45 -22.26
C LYS A 29 -7.51 3.36 -23.05
N PRO A 30 -7.12 2.08 -22.92
CA PRO A 30 -7.80 0.98 -23.58
C PRO A 30 -9.18 0.73 -22.96
N GLU A 31 -10.07 0.11 -23.73
CA GLU A 31 -11.47 -0.12 -23.33
C GLU A 31 -11.58 -0.99 -22.07
N TRP A 32 -10.73 -2.00 -21.91
CA TRP A 32 -10.74 -2.89 -20.74
C TRP A 32 -10.38 -2.19 -19.41
N LEU A 33 -9.81 -0.98 -19.47
CA LEU A 33 -9.46 -0.19 -18.27
C LEU A 33 -10.63 0.68 -17.81
N LYS A 34 -11.71 0.75 -18.60
CA LYS A 34 -12.89 1.56 -18.24
C LYS A 34 -13.67 0.87 -17.13
N ILE A 35 -13.71 1.52 -15.98
CA ILE A 35 -14.42 1.04 -14.80
C ILE A 35 -15.85 1.59 -14.85
N LYS A 36 -16.84 0.73 -14.61
CA LYS A 36 -18.20 1.18 -14.30
C LYS A 36 -18.18 1.76 -12.89
N ILE A 37 -18.41 3.07 -12.75
CA ILE A 37 -18.50 3.72 -11.43
C ILE A 37 -19.57 2.98 -10.61
N SER A 38 -19.16 2.43 -9.46
CA SER A 38 -20.06 1.67 -8.60
C SER A 38 -21.25 2.54 -8.17
N PRO A 39 -22.50 2.03 -8.24
CA PRO A 39 -23.70 2.80 -7.96
C PRO A 39 -23.88 3.19 -6.49
N ASN A 40 -23.00 2.72 -5.59
CA ASN A 40 -23.21 2.81 -4.15
C ASN A 40 -22.75 4.16 -3.53
N ARG A 41 -23.26 5.27 -4.08
CA ARG A 41 -22.91 6.63 -3.62
C ARG A 41 -23.24 6.89 -2.15
N GLN A 42 -24.28 6.24 -1.62
CA GLN A 42 -24.73 6.43 -0.24
C GLN A 42 -23.73 5.83 0.76
N THR A 43 -23.30 4.58 0.57
CA THR A 43 -22.26 3.95 1.41
C THR A 43 -20.95 4.75 1.38
N ILE A 44 -20.55 5.25 0.21
CA ILE A 44 -19.36 6.11 0.09
C ILE A 44 -19.51 7.39 0.93
N LYS A 45 -20.69 8.01 0.93
CA LYS A 45 -20.95 9.24 1.69
C LYS A 45 -20.93 8.99 3.20
N GLU A 46 -21.51 7.88 3.65
CA GLU A 46 -21.51 7.48 5.08
C GLU A 46 -20.09 7.24 5.59
N VAL A 47 -19.29 6.51 4.81
CA VAL A 47 -17.88 6.27 5.10
C VAL A 47 -17.11 7.59 5.19
N LYS A 48 -17.28 8.49 4.21
CA LYS A 48 -16.64 9.82 4.20
C LYS A 48 -16.96 10.63 5.45
N ASN A 49 -18.22 10.64 5.85
CA ASN A 49 -18.65 11.38 7.04
C ASN A 49 -18.01 10.81 8.32
N LEU A 50 -17.92 9.48 8.42
CA LEU A 50 -17.33 8.81 9.57
C LEU A 50 -15.81 9.00 9.65
N LEU A 51 -15.12 8.98 8.52
CA LEU A 51 -13.68 9.28 8.47
C LEU A 51 -13.41 10.74 8.86
N ALA A 52 -14.21 11.66 8.33
CA ALA A 52 -14.11 13.08 8.67
C ALA A 52 -14.39 13.34 10.16
N SER A 53 -15.38 12.68 10.77
CA SER A 53 -15.69 12.86 12.19
C SER A 53 -14.61 12.33 13.13
N ASN A 54 -13.80 11.36 12.68
CA ASN A 54 -12.70 10.78 13.46
C ASN A 54 -11.33 11.37 13.13
N ILE A 55 -11.27 12.39 12.26
CA ILE A 55 -10.03 13.03 11.81
C ILE A 55 -9.03 11.97 11.28
N LEU A 56 -9.54 11.02 10.49
CA LEU A 56 -8.74 9.97 9.87
C LEU A 56 -8.60 10.23 8.37
N SER A 57 -7.45 9.88 7.83
CA SER A 57 -7.24 9.87 6.38
C SER A 57 -7.32 8.44 5.85
N THR A 58 -7.83 8.26 4.63
CA THR A 58 -7.70 7.00 3.92
C THR A 58 -6.97 7.21 2.61
N VAL A 59 -6.10 6.27 2.25
CA VAL A 59 -5.51 6.24 0.90
C VAL A 59 -6.62 6.16 -0.15
N CYS A 60 -7.74 5.51 0.17
CA CYS A 60 -8.84 5.35 -0.75
C CYS A 60 -9.48 6.69 -1.16
N GLU A 61 -9.57 7.67 -0.25
CA GLU A 61 -10.06 9.02 -0.53
C GLU A 61 -9.03 9.87 -1.26
N GLN A 62 -7.77 9.84 -0.79
CA GLN A 62 -6.69 10.64 -1.38
C GLN A 62 -6.33 10.18 -2.80
N ALA A 63 -6.45 8.88 -3.09
CA ALA A 63 -6.07 8.30 -4.38
C ALA A 63 -7.24 8.12 -5.37
N CYS A 64 -8.43 8.68 -5.08
CA CYS A 64 -9.64 8.49 -5.91
C CYS A 64 -9.89 7.01 -6.27
N CYS A 65 -9.77 6.13 -5.27
CA CYS A 65 -9.72 4.69 -5.51
C CYS A 65 -11.03 4.18 -6.13
N PRO A 66 -10.97 3.52 -7.30
CA PRO A 66 -12.18 3.00 -7.96
C PRO A 66 -12.84 1.85 -7.19
N ASN A 67 -12.09 1.21 -6.28
CA ASN A 67 -12.50 0.01 -5.56
C ASN A 67 -13.20 0.34 -4.22
N LEU A 68 -13.37 1.63 -3.88
CA LEU A 68 -13.86 2.09 -2.57
C LEU A 68 -15.18 1.41 -2.16
N GLY A 69 -16.22 1.48 -3.01
CA GLY A 69 -17.53 0.91 -2.68
C GLY A 69 -17.50 -0.60 -2.43
N GLU A 70 -16.70 -1.33 -3.21
CA GLU A 70 -16.56 -2.79 -3.08
C GLU A 70 -15.79 -3.18 -1.81
N CYS A 71 -14.67 -2.52 -1.52
CA CYS A 71 -13.88 -2.80 -0.32
C CYS A 71 -14.72 -2.58 0.95
N PHE A 72 -15.43 -1.46 1.02
CA PHE A 72 -16.27 -1.13 2.18
C PHE A 72 -17.46 -2.07 2.34
N ASN A 73 -18.13 -2.45 1.25
CA ASN A 73 -19.21 -3.46 1.28
C ASN A 73 -18.70 -4.79 1.85
N ASN A 74 -17.48 -5.17 1.51
CA ASN A 74 -16.82 -6.37 2.00
C ASN A 74 -16.15 -6.20 3.38
N LYS A 75 -16.45 -5.12 4.11
CA LYS A 75 -15.94 -4.84 5.48
C LYS A 75 -14.43 -4.68 5.56
N ARG A 76 -13.87 -3.94 4.60
CA ARG A 76 -12.43 -3.68 4.49
C ARG A 76 -12.15 -2.22 4.18
N ALA A 77 -11.06 -1.71 4.73
CA ALA A 77 -10.60 -0.36 4.43
C ALA A 77 -9.08 -0.26 4.58
N THR A 78 -8.51 0.76 3.93
CA THR A 78 -7.11 1.14 4.09
C THR A 78 -7.02 2.53 4.70
N PHE A 79 -6.41 2.63 5.87
CA PHE A 79 -6.21 3.88 6.58
C PHE A 79 -4.80 4.42 6.32
N LEU A 80 -4.71 5.73 6.14
CA LEU A 80 -3.46 6.48 6.09
C LEU A 80 -3.25 7.15 7.44
N ILE A 81 -2.31 6.63 8.22
CA ILE A 81 -1.93 7.17 9.53
C ILE A 81 -0.79 8.19 9.40
N MET A 82 -0.54 8.95 10.47
CA MET A 82 0.49 9.97 10.57
C MET A 82 0.27 11.17 9.63
N GLY A 83 -1.00 11.46 9.34
CA GLY A 83 -1.42 12.58 8.50
C GLY A 83 -1.35 12.30 7.00
N ASN A 84 -1.39 13.37 6.21
CA ASN A 84 -1.50 13.33 4.74
C ASN A 84 -0.40 14.10 4.01
N VAL A 85 0.66 14.49 4.73
CA VAL A 85 1.83 15.19 4.18
C VAL A 85 3.05 14.30 4.36
N CYS A 86 3.68 13.91 3.26
CA CYS A 86 4.85 13.05 3.23
C CYS A 86 6.14 13.86 3.24
N THR A 87 7.14 13.39 3.98
CA THR A 87 8.50 13.95 3.93
C THR A 87 9.21 13.68 2.60
N ARG A 88 8.65 12.79 1.78
CA ARG A 88 9.18 12.38 0.47
C ARG A 88 8.21 12.71 -0.66
N ARG A 89 8.73 12.67 -1.89
CA ARG A 89 8.01 13.03 -3.11
C ARG A 89 8.27 12.00 -4.21
N CYS A 90 7.62 10.84 -4.10
CA CYS A 90 7.62 9.84 -5.16
C CYS A 90 6.79 10.35 -6.36
N PRO A 91 7.35 10.53 -7.57
CA PRO A 91 6.65 11.20 -8.66
C PRO A 91 5.45 10.44 -9.27
N PHE A 92 5.17 9.21 -8.81
CA PHE A 92 3.95 8.46 -9.12
C PHE A 92 2.82 8.67 -8.10
N CYS A 93 3.12 9.21 -6.92
CA CYS A 93 2.23 9.24 -5.75
C CYS A 93 1.48 10.57 -5.64
N ASP A 94 0.17 10.51 -5.34
CA ASP A 94 -0.72 11.69 -5.24
C ASP A 94 -0.81 12.27 -3.82
N ILE A 95 -0.02 11.75 -2.87
CA ILE A 95 0.03 12.28 -1.51
C ILE A 95 0.82 13.60 -1.49
N ALA A 96 0.31 14.57 -0.73
CA ALA A 96 0.99 15.85 -0.55
C ALA A 96 2.36 15.65 0.10
N HIS A 97 3.30 16.55 -0.17
CA HIS A 97 4.64 16.50 0.40
C HIS A 97 5.01 17.83 1.05
N GLY A 98 5.87 17.78 2.06
CA GLY A 98 6.27 18.94 2.84
C GLY A 98 6.68 18.56 4.26
N TYR A 99 6.53 19.51 5.18
CA TYR A 99 6.73 19.28 6.61
C TYR A 99 5.42 18.78 7.23
N PRO A 100 5.38 17.54 7.75
CA PRO A 100 4.20 17.02 8.42
C PRO A 100 3.96 17.72 9.76
N ASP A 101 2.72 17.66 10.24
CA ASP A 101 2.39 18.04 11.62
C ASP A 101 3.02 17.04 12.63
N PRO A 102 3.14 17.42 13.91
CA PRO A 102 3.44 16.48 14.98
C PRO A 102 2.51 15.26 14.96
N LEU A 103 3.03 14.10 15.37
CA LEU A 103 2.19 12.91 15.53
C LEU A 103 1.07 13.16 16.53
N ASP A 104 -0.12 12.66 16.19
CA ASP A 104 -1.27 12.69 17.06
C ASP A 104 -1.32 11.41 17.91
N PRO A 105 -1.08 11.47 19.23
CA PRO A 105 -1.01 10.30 20.09
C PRO A 105 -2.37 9.59 20.27
N ASP A 106 -3.49 10.22 19.92
CA ASP A 106 -4.82 9.60 20.00
C ASP A 106 -5.28 9.00 18.65
N GLU A 107 -4.50 9.14 17.57
CA GLU A 107 -4.81 8.53 16.27
C GLU A 107 -5.03 7.01 16.34
N PRO A 108 -4.22 6.21 17.09
CA PRO A 108 -4.47 4.77 17.24
C PRO A 108 -5.86 4.44 17.82
N LYS A 109 -6.30 5.20 18.84
CA LYS A 109 -7.62 4.99 19.48
C LYS A 109 -8.76 5.33 18.52
N ARG A 110 -8.68 6.48 17.86
CA ARG A 110 -9.70 6.91 16.88
C ARG A 110 -9.77 5.95 15.70
N LEU A 111 -8.64 5.41 15.25
CA LEU A 111 -8.58 4.36 14.22
C LEU A 111 -9.36 3.13 14.67
N ALA A 112 -9.14 2.65 15.89
CA ALA A 112 -9.86 1.50 16.43
C ALA A 112 -11.37 1.77 16.60
N GLU A 113 -11.76 2.96 17.06
CA GLU A 113 -13.16 3.38 17.15
C GLU A 113 -13.84 3.38 15.78
N ALA A 114 -13.17 3.92 14.75
CA ALA A 114 -13.68 3.91 13.38
C ALA A 114 -13.83 2.48 12.82
N VAL A 115 -12.83 1.62 13.04
CA VAL A 115 -12.87 0.21 12.63
C VAL A 115 -14.04 -0.53 13.29
N LYS A 116 -14.27 -0.29 14.58
CA LYS A 116 -15.41 -0.86 15.32
C LYS A 116 -16.74 -0.37 14.79
N ALA A 117 -16.88 0.95 14.59
CA ALA A 117 -18.11 1.56 14.09
C ALA A 117 -18.48 1.05 12.68
N LEU A 118 -17.48 0.86 11.81
CA LEU A 118 -17.64 0.35 10.46
C LEU A 118 -17.78 -1.19 10.40
N LYS A 119 -17.56 -1.88 11.52
CA LYS A 119 -17.57 -3.35 11.64
C LYS A 119 -16.61 -4.00 10.64
N LEU A 120 -15.42 -3.43 10.46
CA LEU A 120 -14.41 -3.96 9.55
C LEU A 120 -13.84 -5.27 10.11
N LYS A 121 -13.49 -6.18 9.20
CA LYS A 121 -12.88 -7.48 9.54
C LYS A 121 -11.43 -7.60 9.09
N TYR A 122 -11.06 -6.82 8.08
CA TYR A 122 -9.68 -6.73 7.61
C TYR A 122 -9.32 -5.26 7.40
N VAL A 123 -8.27 -4.83 8.06
CA VAL A 123 -7.81 -3.44 8.08
C VAL A 123 -6.41 -3.40 7.52
N VAL A 124 -6.21 -2.61 6.47
CA VAL A 124 -4.86 -2.27 6.00
C VAL A 124 -4.51 -0.91 6.60
N ILE A 125 -3.33 -0.78 7.19
CA ILE A 125 -2.79 0.48 7.68
C ILE A 125 -1.55 0.81 6.87
N THR A 126 -1.45 2.03 6.40
CA THR A 126 -0.24 2.54 5.76
C THR A 126 0.02 3.97 6.22
N SER A 127 1.21 4.50 5.96
CA SER A 127 1.58 5.85 6.38
C SER A 127 2.20 6.61 5.23
N VAL A 128 2.32 7.91 5.43
CA VAL A 128 3.32 8.72 4.74
C VAL A 128 4.72 8.38 5.25
N ASP A 129 5.76 8.72 4.50
CA ASP A 129 7.13 8.67 5.03
C ASP A 129 7.32 9.78 6.08
N ARG A 130 7.82 9.40 7.26
CA ARG A 130 8.11 10.28 8.39
C ARG A 130 9.60 10.31 8.71
N ASP A 131 10.41 10.77 7.76
CA ASP A 131 11.87 10.87 7.94
C ASP A 131 12.28 11.78 9.11
N ASP A 132 11.37 12.64 9.59
CA ASP A 132 11.51 13.53 10.73
C ASP A 132 11.47 12.82 12.10
N LEU A 133 10.87 11.63 12.19
CA LEU A 133 10.77 10.84 13.42
C LEU A 133 11.97 9.91 13.58
N LYS A 134 12.43 9.64 14.81
CA LYS A 134 13.65 8.82 15.06
C LYS A 134 13.57 7.39 14.53
N ASP A 135 12.40 6.77 14.60
CA ASP A 135 12.10 5.40 14.16
C ASP A 135 11.35 5.36 12.82
N GLY A 136 11.09 6.52 12.21
CA GLY A 136 10.30 6.62 10.98
C GLY A 136 8.81 6.36 11.16
N GLY A 137 8.29 6.37 12.40
CA GLY A 137 6.90 6.12 12.74
C GLY A 137 6.56 4.65 13.04
N ALA A 138 7.55 3.77 13.13
CA ALA A 138 7.35 2.35 13.39
C ALA A 138 6.61 2.06 14.71
N SER A 139 6.92 2.80 15.79
CA SER A 139 6.23 2.69 17.07
C SER A 139 4.75 3.04 16.93
N HIS A 140 4.43 4.06 16.13
CA HIS A 140 3.06 4.50 15.90
C HIS A 140 2.26 3.48 15.08
N PHE A 141 2.89 2.78 14.11
CA PHE A 141 2.28 1.59 13.51
C PHE A 141 1.99 0.51 14.54
N ALA A 142 2.95 0.20 15.42
CA ALA A 142 2.80 -0.82 16.46
C ALA A 142 1.65 -0.48 17.42
N GLU A 143 1.53 0.78 17.85
CA GLU A 143 0.43 1.28 18.68
C GLU A 143 -0.93 1.12 17.97
N CYS A 144 -1.02 1.47 16.68
CA CYS A 144 -2.23 1.23 15.89
C CYS A 144 -2.60 -0.26 15.80
N VAL A 145 -1.63 -1.14 15.53
CA VAL A 145 -1.87 -2.59 15.48
C VAL A 145 -2.34 -3.11 16.83
N GLN A 146 -1.69 -2.70 17.92
CA GLN A 146 -2.05 -3.10 19.28
C GLN A 146 -3.49 -2.68 19.62
N GLU A 147 -3.87 -1.44 19.31
CA GLU A 147 -5.22 -0.95 19.59
C GLU A 147 -6.28 -1.68 18.76
N LEU A 148 -6.00 -1.97 17.49
CA LEU A 148 -6.91 -2.71 16.62
C LEU A 148 -7.08 -4.17 17.05
N LYS A 149 -5.99 -4.81 17.50
CA LYS A 149 -6.02 -6.21 17.94
C LYS A 149 -6.76 -6.44 19.27
N LYS A 150 -7.14 -5.38 19.99
CA LYS A 150 -8.10 -5.48 21.11
C LYS A 150 -9.50 -5.90 20.65
N GLN A 151 -9.80 -5.78 19.36
CA GLN A 151 -11.09 -6.17 18.79
C GLN A 151 -11.02 -7.60 18.23
N GLU A 152 -11.92 -8.46 18.70
CA GLU A 152 -11.95 -9.86 18.26
C GLU A 152 -12.29 -10.00 16.77
N GLY A 153 -11.52 -10.85 16.09
CA GLY A 153 -11.74 -11.20 14.68
C GLY A 153 -11.38 -10.11 13.67
N VAL A 154 -10.66 -9.05 14.08
CA VAL A 154 -10.05 -8.10 13.17
C VAL A 154 -8.66 -8.58 12.77
N LYS A 155 -8.41 -8.65 11.47
CA LYS A 155 -7.09 -8.93 10.88
C LYS A 155 -6.44 -7.63 10.40
N VAL A 156 -5.15 -7.48 10.64
CA VAL A 156 -4.41 -6.24 10.38
C VAL A 156 -3.25 -6.50 9.41
N GLU A 157 -3.24 -5.82 8.27
CA GLU A 157 -2.10 -5.74 7.36
C GLU A 157 -1.45 -4.36 7.52
N ILE A 158 -0.13 -4.30 7.62
CA ILE A 158 0.60 -3.04 7.57
C ILE A 158 1.36 -2.91 6.26
N LEU A 159 1.17 -1.80 5.55
CA LEU A 159 1.96 -1.40 4.39
C LEU A 159 2.90 -0.27 4.82
N VAL A 160 4.15 -0.62 5.08
CA VAL A 160 5.13 0.25 5.74
C VAL A 160 6.04 0.99 4.75
N PRO A 161 6.59 2.16 5.14
CA PRO A 161 7.69 2.80 4.40
C PRO A 161 8.97 1.96 4.48
N ASP A 162 10.06 2.44 3.86
CA ASP A 162 11.34 1.71 3.85
C ASP A 162 12.19 1.90 5.13
N PHE A 163 11.75 2.77 6.05
CA PHE A 163 12.48 3.12 7.27
C PHE A 163 13.96 3.45 7.01
N ARG A 164 14.24 4.29 6.01
CA ARG A 164 15.59 4.70 5.62
C ARG A 164 16.50 5.03 6.81
N GLY A 165 17.58 4.25 6.93
CA GLY A 165 18.62 4.42 7.96
C GLY A 165 18.24 3.94 9.36
N ARG A 166 17.08 3.28 9.52
CA ARG A 166 16.54 2.90 10.83
C ARG A 166 15.75 1.58 10.81
N VAL A 167 16.04 0.70 9.84
CA VAL A 167 15.33 -0.57 9.61
C VAL A 167 15.30 -1.45 10.85
N GLU A 168 16.45 -1.70 11.50
CA GLU A 168 16.48 -2.57 12.69
C GLU A 168 15.59 -2.07 13.81
N ARG A 169 15.70 -0.77 14.14
CA ARG A 169 14.83 -0.14 15.13
C ARG A 169 13.37 -0.25 14.74
N ALA A 170 13.03 0.03 13.48
CA ALA A 170 11.66 -0.05 13.03
C ALA A 170 11.09 -1.48 13.13
N ILE A 171 11.89 -2.50 12.78
CA ILE A 171 11.48 -3.90 12.91
C ILE A 171 11.31 -4.27 14.39
N ASP A 172 12.20 -3.84 15.28
CA ASP A 172 12.09 -4.08 16.73
C ASP A 172 10.76 -3.53 17.28
N GLU A 173 10.40 -2.30 16.93
CA GLU A 173 9.13 -1.68 17.34
C GLU A 173 7.93 -2.46 16.78
N LEU A 174 7.95 -2.82 15.49
CA LEU A 174 6.84 -3.54 14.85
C LEU A 174 6.67 -4.97 15.38
N LEU A 175 7.75 -5.63 15.81
CA LEU A 175 7.67 -6.96 16.43
C LEU A 175 7.04 -6.94 17.83
N SER A 176 6.98 -5.78 18.50
CA SER A 176 6.27 -5.64 19.78
C SER A 176 4.74 -5.79 19.63
N ALA A 177 4.22 -5.46 18.45
CA ALA A 177 2.81 -5.60 18.07
C ALA A 177 2.70 -6.12 16.63
N PRO A 178 2.99 -7.42 16.41
CA PRO A 178 3.10 -7.98 15.06
C PRO A 178 1.77 -7.88 14.31
N PRO A 179 1.75 -7.55 13.00
CA PRO A 179 0.56 -7.59 12.16
C PRO A 179 0.14 -9.04 11.81
N ASP A 180 -0.93 -9.21 11.06
CA ASP A 180 -1.27 -10.48 10.40
C ASP A 180 -0.61 -10.62 9.01
N VAL A 181 -0.29 -9.49 8.35
CA VAL A 181 0.50 -9.44 7.11
C VAL A 181 1.42 -8.22 7.16
N PHE A 182 2.70 -8.42 6.84
CA PHE A 182 3.67 -7.35 6.68
C PHE A 182 3.87 -7.05 5.19
N ASN A 183 3.66 -5.82 4.78
CA ASN A 183 3.72 -5.40 3.39
C ASN A 183 4.70 -4.24 3.22
N HIS A 184 5.59 -4.34 2.25
CA HIS A 184 6.36 -3.22 1.73
C HIS A 184 6.43 -3.34 0.21
N ASN A 185 5.90 -2.35 -0.51
CA ASN A 185 5.92 -2.39 -1.96
C ASN A 185 7.33 -2.08 -2.51
N ILE A 186 7.79 -2.88 -3.46
CA ILE A 186 8.99 -2.57 -4.25
C ILE A 186 8.69 -1.54 -5.35
N GLU A 187 7.43 -1.48 -5.79
CA GLU A 187 6.84 -0.56 -6.77
C GLU A 187 7.30 -0.74 -8.21
N THR A 188 8.61 -0.81 -8.48
CA THR A 188 9.11 -0.92 -9.87
C THR A 188 10.49 -1.57 -9.93
N VAL A 189 11.00 -1.71 -11.15
CA VAL A 189 12.26 -2.37 -11.49
C VAL A 189 13.48 -1.51 -11.13
N PRO A 190 14.66 -2.11 -10.85
CA PRO A 190 15.86 -1.37 -10.42
C PRO A 190 16.24 -0.18 -11.31
N ARG A 191 16.13 -0.36 -12.64
CA ARG A 191 16.45 0.68 -13.63
C ARG A 191 15.59 1.95 -13.47
N LEU A 192 14.32 1.79 -13.12
CA LEU A 192 13.37 2.90 -12.95
C LEU A 192 13.29 3.41 -11.51
N TYR A 193 13.96 2.73 -10.57
CA TYR A 193 13.73 2.93 -9.15
C TYR A 193 14.06 4.35 -8.69
N LYS A 194 15.18 4.93 -9.15
CA LYS A 194 15.56 6.32 -8.79
C LYS A 194 14.60 7.36 -9.38
N GLU A 195 14.03 7.09 -10.55
CA GLU A 195 13.03 7.97 -11.18
C GLU A 195 11.68 7.90 -10.44
N ALA A 196 11.22 6.69 -10.11
CA ALA A 196 9.95 6.47 -9.43
C ALA A 196 10.00 6.78 -7.92
N ARG A 197 11.13 6.49 -7.26
CA ARG A 197 11.35 6.62 -5.82
C ARG A 197 12.68 7.30 -5.51
N PRO A 198 12.84 8.61 -5.77
CA PRO A 198 14.10 9.32 -5.55
C PRO A 198 14.66 9.24 -4.12
N GLY A 199 13.78 9.07 -3.13
CA GLY A 199 14.16 8.92 -1.72
C GLY A 199 14.36 7.47 -1.25
N GLY A 200 14.04 6.48 -2.08
CA GLY A 200 14.13 5.06 -1.76
C GLY A 200 15.35 4.37 -2.39
N ASN A 201 15.58 3.12 -2.01
CA ASN A 201 16.62 2.28 -2.61
C ASN A 201 16.11 0.83 -2.77
N TYR A 202 16.25 0.28 -3.98
CA TYR A 202 15.74 -1.07 -4.32
C TYR A 202 16.28 -2.15 -3.38
N THR A 203 17.60 -2.18 -3.19
CA THR A 203 18.27 -3.16 -2.31
C THR A 203 17.86 -2.97 -0.85
N HIS A 204 17.70 -1.73 -0.38
CA HIS A 204 17.21 -1.48 1.00
C HIS A 204 15.78 -1.99 1.20
N SER A 205 14.89 -1.77 0.21
CA SER A 205 13.52 -2.30 0.24
C SER A 205 13.50 -3.83 0.28
N LEU A 206 14.34 -4.49 -0.53
CA LEU A 206 14.48 -5.95 -0.49
C LEU A 206 15.02 -6.42 0.87
N ASN A 207 16.05 -5.77 1.40
CA ASN A 207 16.61 -6.13 2.71
C ASN A 207 15.59 -5.98 3.83
N LEU A 208 14.76 -4.92 3.83
CA LEU A 208 13.66 -4.78 4.80
C LEU A 208 12.72 -6.00 4.79
N LEU A 209 12.32 -6.44 3.58
CA LEU A 209 11.46 -7.60 3.40
C LEU A 209 12.13 -8.89 3.89
N ARG A 210 13.42 -9.09 3.56
CA ARG A 210 14.21 -10.23 4.04
C ARG A 210 14.32 -10.24 5.55
N THR A 211 14.78 -9.14 6.16
CA THR A 211 14.96 -9.05 7.62
C THR A 211 13.66 -9.31 8.36
N TRP A 212 12.53 -8.79 7.87
CA TRP A 212 11.22 -9.13 8.46
C TRP A 212 10.91 -10.62 8.34
N SER A 213 11.06 -11.20 7.14
CA SER A 213 10.75 -12.61 6.90
C SER A 213 11.59 -13.57 7.75
N GLU A 214 12.86 -13.23 8.01
CA GLU A 214 13.78 -14.02 8.85
C GLU A 214 13.42 -13.90 10.34
N ARG A 215 13.05 -12.70 10.79
CA ARG A 215 12.71 -12.44 12.20
C ARG A 215 11.27 -12.82 12.56
N SER A 216 10.39 -12.95 11.57
CA SER A 216 8.97 -13.30 11.76
C SER A 216 8.44 -14.28 10.71
N PRO A 217 8.99 -15.51 10.66
CA PRO A 217 8.70 -16.47 9.59
C PRO A 217 7.24 -16.96 9.56
N SER A 218 6.49 -16.79 10.64
CA SER A 218 5.07 -17.14 10.73
C SER A 218 4.14 -16.06 10.15
N ILE A 219 4.66 -14.85 9.88
CA ILE A 219 3.87 -13.73 9.34
C ILE A 219 4.14 -13.59 7.84
N PRO A 220 3.12 -13.74 6.99
CA PRO A 220 3.27 -13.55 5.55
C PRO A 220 3.84 -12.17 5.22
N THR A 221 4.89 -12.18 4.41
CA THR A 221 5.49 -10.97 3.83
C THR A 221 4.89 -10.73 2.44
N LYS A 222 4.55 -9.48 2.14
CA LYS A 222 3.88 -9.06 0.91
C LYS A 222 4.62 -7.90 0.24
N SER A 223 4.54 -7.84 -1.09
CA SER A 223 4.99 -6.69 -1.87
C SER A 223 4.07 -6.42 -3.06
N GLY A 224 4.34 -5.32 -3.77
CA GLY A 224 3.57 -4.85 -4.90
C GLY A 224 4.45 -4.25 -6.00
N ILE A 225 4.06 -4.48 -7.25
CA ILE A 225 4.67 -3.93 -8.45
C ILE A 225 3.61 -3.16 -9.24
N MET A 226 3.95 -1.95 -9.66
CA MET A 226 3.18 -1.18 -10.61
C MET A 226 3.80 -1.33 -12.01
N VAL A 227 3.03 -1.86 -12.95
CA VAL A 227 3.44 -1.98 -14.36
C VAL A 227 2.88 -0.84 -15.20
N GLY A 228 3.60 -0.43 -16.23
CA GLY A 228 3.27 0.72 -17.09
C GLY A 228 4.12 1.96 -16.85
N LEU A 229 5.19 1.87 -16.05
CA LEU A 229 6.15 2.95 -15.81
C LEU A 229 7.29 2.98 -16.84
N GLY A 230 7.43 1.92 -17.65
CA GLY A 230 8.45 1.80 -18.70
C GLY A 230 9.36 0.59 -18.55
N GLU A 231 9.01 -0.30 -17.62
CA GLU A 231 9.63 -1.61 -17.43
C GLU A 231 9.27 -2.58 -18.55
N THR A 232 10.15 -3.53 -18.85
CA THR A 232 9.81 -4.69 -19.68
C THR A 232 9.22 -5.82 -18.85
N ASP A 233 8.61 -6.80 -19.51
CA ASP A 233 8.05 -7.96 -18.84
C ASP A 233 9.14 -8.84 -18.20
N GLU A 234 10.31 -8.94 -18.83
CA GLU A 234 11.48 -9.63 -18.29
C GLU A 234 11.99 -8.96 -17.01
N GLU A 235 12.07 -7.63 -16.98
CA GLU A 235 12.48 -6.90 -15.77
C GLU A 235 11.48 -7.14 -14.63
N VAL A 236 10.17 -7.24 -14.92
CA VAL A 236 9.16 -7.60 -13.92
C VAL A 236 9.39 -9.01 -13.40
N LEU A 237 9.69 -9.99 -14.26
CA LEU A 237 10.00 -11.35 -13.84
C LEU A 237 11.27 -11.43 -12.98
N GLU A 238 12.30 -10.65 -13.27
CA GLU A 238 13.50 -10.59 -12.42
C GLU A 238 13.17 -10.02 -11.04
N VAL A 239 12.36 -8.94 -10.96
CA VAL A 239 11.89 -8.43 -9.66
C VAL A 239 11.07 -9.49 -8.91
N MET A 240 10.23 -10.27 -9.61
CA MET A 240 9.47 -11.34 -8.97
C MET A 240 10.39 -12.42 -8.37
N LYS A 241 11.48 -12.77 -9.05
CA LYS A 241 12.49 -13.70 -8.52
C LYS A 241 13.19 -13.11 -7.29
N ASP A 242 13.63 -11.85 -7.37
CA ASP A 242 14.24 -11.14 -6.24
C ASP A 242 13.30 -11.16 -5.02
N LEU A 243 12.02 -10.79 -5.20
CA LEU A 243 11.06 -10.78 -4.12
C LEU A 243 10.92 -12.17 -3.46
N ARG A 244 10.90 -13.25 -4.25
CA ARG A 244 10.88 -14.61 -3.69
C ARG A 244 12.15 -14.94 -2.91
N GLU A 245 13.31 -14.63 -3.46
CA GLU A 245 14.60 -14.86 -2.80
C GLU A 245 14.72 -14.08 -1.48
N PHE A 246 14.07 -12.93 -1.38
CA PHE A 246 14.03 -12.09 -0.18
C PHE A 246 12.80 -12.35 0.71
N GLY A 247 12.20 -13.55 0.62
CA GLY A 247 11.21 -14.03 1.58
C GLY A 247 9.77 -13.53 1.36
N VAL A 248 9.49 -12.79 0.28
CA VAL A 248 8.15 -12.27 0.00
C VAL A 248 7.23 -13.39 -0.46
N SER A 249 6.23 -13.70 0.34
CA SER A 249 5.28 -14.80 0.11
C SER A 249 4.04 -14.42 -0.69
N MET A 250 3.66 -13.13 -0.70
CA MET A 250 2.45 -12.62 -1.36
C MET A 250 2.82 -11.48 -2.32
N LEU A 251 2.19 -11.43 -3.50
CA LEU A 251 2.51 -10.44 -4.52
C LEU A 251 1.26 -9.75 -5.06
N THR A 252 1.36 -8.46 -5.36
CA THR A 252 0.36 -7.74 -6.15
C THR A 252 1.01 -7.13 -7.37
N ILE A 253 0.35 -7.22 -8.53
CA ILE A 253 0.81 -6.59 -9.77
C ILE A 253 -0.36 -5.80 -10.36
N GLY A 254 -0.22 -4.48 -10.43
CA GLY A 254 -1.27 -3.55 -10.85
C GLY A 254 -0.83 -2.60 -11.93
N GLN A 255 -1.77 -2.10 -12.75
CA GLN A 255 -1.46 -1.06 -13.73
C GLN A 255 -1.21 0.28 -13.02
N TYR A 256 -0.08 0.90 -13.33
CA TYR A 256 0.17 2.29 -12.98
C TYR A 256 -0.81 3.21 -13.70
N LEU A 257 -1.51 4.04 -12.93
CA LEU A 257 -2.42 5.07 -13.41
C LEU A 257 -1.95 6.41 -12.87
N ALA A 258 -1.43 7.27 -13.76
CA ALA A 258 -0.98 8.60 -13.38
C ALA A 258 -2.13 9.40 -12.73
N PRO A 259 -1.94 9.90 -11.49
CA PRO A 259 -2.98 10.68 -10.80
C PRO A 259 -3.30 12.00 -11.51
N SER A 260 -2.29 12.64 -12.10
CA SER A 260 -2.43 13.88 -12.85
C SER A 260 -1.36 14.03 -13.93
N LYS A 261 -1.44 15.10 -14.74
CA LYS A 261 -0.43 15.43 -15.78
C LYS A 261 0.94 15.86 -15.23
N TYR A 262 1.06 16.00 -13.90
CA TYR A 262 2.30 16.41 -13.24
C TYR A 262 3.06 15.22 -12.62
N HIS A 263 2.54 14.00 -12.79
CA HIS A 263 3.14 12.75 -12.34
C HIS A 263 3.85 12.06 -13.51
N ILE A 264 4.66 11.03 -13.20
CA ILE A 264 5.31 10.21 -14.23
C ILE A 264 4.26 9.74 -15.24
N PRO A 265 4.49 9.88 -16.56
CA PRO A 265 3.52 9.46 -17.55
C PRO A 265 3.47 7.95 -17.67
N VAL A 266 2.28 7.41 -17.96
CA VAL A 266 2.11 6.01 -18.29
C VAL A 266 2.84 5.72 -19.60
N LYS A 267 3.75 4.75 -19.60
CA LYS A 267 4.56 4.33 -20.76
C LYS A 267 3.96 3.16 -21.52
N ARG A 268 3.16 2.31 -20.86
CA ARG A 268 2.40 1.23 -21.49
C ARG A 268 1.16 0.86 -20.68
N TYR A 269 0.15 0.35 -21.38
CA TYR A 269 -1.00 -0.31 -20.78
C TYR A 269 -0.85 -1.82 -20.96
N VAL A 270 -0.59 -2.53 -19.86
CA VAL A 270 -0.38 -3.98 -19.87
C VAL A 270 -1.71 -4.69 -20.10
N SER A 271 -1.73 -5.69 -20.98
CA SER A 271 -2.98 -6.38 -21.33
C SER A 271 -3.44 -7.33 -20.21
N PRO A 272 -4.74 -7.62 -20.11
CA PRO A 272 -5.25 -8.62 -19.16
C PRO A 272 -4.55 -9.98 -19.27
N GLU A 273 -4.20 -10.41 -20.48
CA GLU A 273 -3.49 -11.66 -20.74
C GLU A 273 -2.08 -11.65 -20.12
N THR A 274 -1.34 -10.54 -20.24
CA THR A 274 -0.04 -10.39 -19.58
C THR A 274 -0.17 -10.40 -18.06
N PHE A 275 -1.22 -9.79 -17.50
CA PHE A 275 -1.48 -9.89 -16.05
C PHE A 275 -1.76 -11.34 -15.63
N SER A 276 -2.57 -12.09 -16.37
CA SER A 276 -2.80 -13.52 -16.12
C SER A 276 -1.50 -14.32 -16.18
N TRP A 277 -0.67 -14.05 -17.19
CA TRP A 277 0.64 -14.69 -17.32
C TRP A 277 1.58 -14.39 -16.14
N PHE A 278 1.60 -13.15 -15.63
CA PHE A 278 2.35 -12.85 -14.41
C PHE A 278 1.85 -13.63 -13.18
N ALA A 279 0.53 -13.84 -13.04
CA ALA A 279 -0.01 -14.64 -11.95
C ALA A 279 0.43 -16.12 -12.05
N GLU A 280 0.45 -16.67 -13.26
CA GLU A 280 0.97 -18.02 -13.53
C GLU A 280 2.45 -18.12 -13.17
N LYS A 281 3.27 -17.17 -13.62
CA LYS A 281 4.69 -17.11 -13.25
C LYS A 281 4.91 -16.97 -11.76
N ALA A 282 4.11 -16.18 -11.07
CA ALA A 282 4.21 -16.09 -9.61
C ALA A 282 3.92 -17.44 -8.93
N LYS A 283 2.91 -18.17 -9.41
CA LYS A 283 2.60 -19.51 -8.91
C LYS A 283 3.74 -20.50 -9.16
N GLU A 284 4.33 -20.49 -10.36
CA GLU A 284 5.52 -21.29 -10.70
C GLU A 284 6.71 -20.98 -9.78
N MET A 285 6.91 -19.71 -9.43
CA MET A 285 7.96 -19.24 -8.51
C MET A 285 7.65 -19.50 -7.02
N GLY A 286 6.49 -20.09 -6.71
CA GLY A 286 6.12 -20.49 -5.36
C GLY A 286 5.66 -19.35 -4.45
N PHE A 287 5.16 -18.24 -4.99
CA PHE A 287 4.35 -17.30 -4.19
C PHE A 287 3.12 -18.05 -3.64
N LEU A 288 2.73 -17.74 -2.40
CA LEU A 288 1.51 -18.29 -1.80
C LEU A 288 0.27 -17.72 -2.48
N SER A 289 0.31 -16.44 -2.85
CA SER A 289 -0.77 -15.80 -3.61
C SER A 289 -0.24 -14.62 -4.41
N CYS A 290 -0.73 -14.47 -5.64
CA CYS A 290 -0.40 -13.36 -6.51
C CYS A 290 -1.67 -12.81 -7.15
N PHE A 291 -2.04 -11.60 -6.77
CA PHE A 291 -3.16 -10.90 -7.42
C PHE A 291 -2.59 -9.98 -8.48
N SER A 292 -2.91 -10.27 -9.73
CA SER A 292 -2.36 -9.59 -10.90
C SER A 292 -3.50 -9.13 -11.80
N GLY A 293 -3.59 -7.85 -12.08
CA GLY A 293 -4.65 -7.30 -12.91
C GLY A 293 -4.66 -5.78 -12.98
N PRO A 294 -5.36 -5.19 -13.98
CA PRO A 294 -5.29 -3.75 -14.23
C PRO A 294 -5.72 -2.86 -13.06
N LEU A 295 -6.69 -3.31 -12.26
CA LEU A 295 -7.24 -2.53 -11.14
C LEU A 295 -6.77 -3.03 -9.77
N ILE A 296 -5.87 -4.02 -9.74
CA ILE A 296 -5.26 -4.50 -8.51
C ILE A 296 -4.44 -3.37 -7.90
N ARG A 297 -4.56 -3.24 -6.58
CA ARG A 297 -3.77 -2.35 -5.72
C ARG A 297 -3.25 -3.18 -4.56
N SER A 298 -2.19 -2.73 -3.89
CA SER A 298 -1.63 -3.46 -2.75
C SER A 298 -2.66 -3.81 -1.67
N SER A 299 -3.69 -2.99 -1.48
CA SER A 299 -4.78 -3.26 -0.54
C SER A 299 -6.08 -3.79 -1.15
N TYR A 300 -6.17 -3.89 -2.48
CA TYR A 300 -7.33 -4.46 -3.16
C TYR A 300 -7.33 -5.98 -2.99
N SER A 301 -8.48 -6.52 -2.60
CA SER A 301 -8.65 -7.95 -2.30
C SER A 301 -7.63 -8.54 -1.30
N ALA A 302 -7.11 -7.70 -0.40
CA ALA A 302 -6.09 -8.11 0.57
C ALA A 302 -6.57 -9.23 1.52
N LEU A 303 -7.86 -9.23 1.86
CA LEU A 303 -8.47 -10.29 2.67
C LEU A 303 -8.46 -11.65 1.96
N GLU A 304 -8.93 -11.71 0.72
CA GLU A 304 -8.97 -12.96 -0.05
C GLU A 304 -7.55 -13.47 -0.29
N GLN A 305 -6.62 -12.55 -0.56
CA GLN A 305 -5.22 -12.87 -0.74
C GLN A 305 -4.57 -13.46 0.52
N ALA A 306 -4.86 -12.88 1.69
CA ALA A 306 -4.38 -13.35 2.98
C ALA A 306 -5.02 -14.69 3.39
N GLN A 307 -6.30 -14.89 3.06
CA GLN A 307 -7.00 -16.16 3.26
C GLN A 307 -6.41 -17.28 2.40
N GLU A 308 -6.11 -17.01 1.12
CA GLU A 308 -5.45 -17.97 0.23
C GLU A 308 -4.06 -18.35 0.76
N ALA A 309 -3.27 -17.36 1.16
CA ALA A 309 -1.95 -17.60 1.74
C ALA A 309 -2.00 -18.42 3.04
N SER A 310 -2.92 -18.09 3.94
CA SER A 310 -3.11 -18.81 5.22
C SER A 310 -3.53 -20.26 4.99
N SER A 311 -4.43 -20.53 4.04
CA SER A 311 -4.88 -21.89 3.70
C SER A 311 -3.75 -22.76 3.14
N LEU A 312 -2.84 -22.17 2.38
CA LEU A 312 -1.69 -22.89 1.83
C LEU A 312 -0.60 -23.15 2.87
N LEU A 313 -0.41 -22.22 3.82
CA LEU A 313 0.49 -22.42 4.96
C LEU A 313 0.00 -23.56 5.86
N SER A 314 -1.30 -23.60 6.20
CA SER A 314 -1.85 -24.67 7.04
C SER A 314 -1.75 -26.06 6.39
N LYS A 315 -1.94 -26.14 5.06
CA LYS A 315 -1.76 -27.39 4.30
C LYS A 315 -0.30 -27.87 4.24
N LYS A 316 0.67 -26.97 4.31
CA LYS A 316 2.10 -27.33 4.35
C LYS A 316 2.52 -27.88 5.72
N THR A 317 1.94 -27.38 6.80
CA THR A 317 2.20 -27.89 8.18
C THR A 317 1.56 -29.24 8.46
N GLU A 318 0.51 -29.63 7.72
CA GLU A 318 -0.20 -30.91 7.89
C GLU A 318 0.37 -32.07 7.04
N ARG A 319 1.29 -31.83 6.10
CA ARG A 319 1.99 -32.91 5.40
C ARG A 319 3.15 -33.40 6.27
N PRO A 320 3.17 -34.67 6.72
CA PRO A 320 4.36 -35.20 7.38
C PRO A 320 5.54 -35.09 6.42
N GLN A 321 6.68 -34.63 6.94
CA GLN A 321 7.95 -34.69 6.23
C GLN A 321 8.27 -36.18 6.03
N ASN A 322 7.96 -36.69 4.84
CA ASN A 322 8.48 -37.95 4.33
C ASN A 322 9.80 -37.68 3.61
#